data_AF-A0A850SKN8-F1
#
_entry.id   AF-A0A850SKN8-F1
#
_cell.length_a   1.000
_cell.length_b   1.000
_cell.length_c   1.000
_cell.angle_alpha   90.00
_cell.angle_beta   90.00
_cell.angle_gamma   90.00
#
_symmetry.space_group_name_H-M   'P 1'
#
loop_
_entity.id
_entity.type
_entity.pdbx_description
1 polymer ?
#
loop_
_entity_poly.entity_id
_entity_poly.type
_entity_poly.pdbx_seq_one_letter_code
_entity_poly.pdbx_strand_id
1 'polypeptide(L)'
;MTLESKSNADNLQDWFSNLIDHFREEYEKISDEEKSYGVDTSVNYRFPCQIEVFWLENPEIQLIFKFNSGNRPDKEIIIHGPLDSHNFIDRVEPILKEPRWSEVSSGRRPYLDEPGTTLAFTLARHLHRLVEMAKAMHFERRVHRGSGMGLLEGTNIWTSYHYGNIAEQDYVTIVNEILRETRSRAKNMKERSEGKAKEKVHVLDKPRDNPKAYGVHFFPPIFVGRQPELTPSDVLYGRISNMPYISPFENGISMSFGKHAAIVNADGFIFIPISNKEIALRALNVIMAVGMLRGLDFLAVREHELSTIEYNKETMTPGSMTYDPEVTLRTRQFLDRMGQGTSGYRRREIDEMTLRQIVAKAGRIFDEGKYVEDLRLLSESFTHFNDAEYAPSFVMSWSIIERHISKLWKKKVDEKDLDEDRTNKLLDTNRWSADYLLEVLNLNEEISEDDYDRYMEMKSKRNRFIHRGKQIVREDAERCFNIAKEIVVRKVGSLNRNKISDFAALITRA
;
A
#
# COMPACT_ATOMS: atom_id res chain seq x y z
N MET A 1 3.03 14.16 63.59
CA MET A 1 2.66 13.25 62.48
C MET A 1 2.56 14.10 61.23
N THR A 2 3.64 14.18 60.48
CA THR A 2 3.62 14.64 59.08
C THR A 2 2.84 13.59 58.30
N LEU A 3 1.68 13.96 57.75
CA LEU A 3 1.01 13.16 56.74
C LEU A 3 1.98 13.06 55.56
N GLU A 4 2.61 11.91 55.38
CA GLU A 4 3.36 11.62 54.16
C GLU A 4 2.37 11.77 52.99
N SER A 5 2.57 12.79 52.17
CA SER A 5 1.73 12.95 50.99
C SER A 5 1.98 11.75 50.09
N LYS A 6 0.93 10.95 49.85
CA LYS A 6 0.97 9.87 48.84
C LYS A 6 1.55 10.41 47.54
N SER A 7 2.38 9.61 46.87
CA SER A 7 2.93 10.02 45.59
C SER A 7 1.81 10.13 44.56
N ASN A 8 2.01 10.99 43.56
CA ASN A 8 1.08 11.13 42.45
C ASN A 8 0.79 9.79 41.74
N ALA A 9 1.78 8.90 41.68
CA ALA A 9 1.64 7.55 41.12
C ALA A 9 0.73 6.66 41.99
N ASP A 10 0.85 6.70 43.32
CA ASP A 10 -0.03 5.94 44.22
C ASP A 10 -1.49 6.38 44.08
N ASN A 11 -1.72 7.69 43.98
CA ASN A 11 -3.08 8.23 43.76
C ASN A 11 -3.65 7.76 42.42
N LEU A 12 -2.85 7.72 41.36
CA LEU A 12 -3.26 7.24 40.05
C LEU A 12 -3.55 5.73 40.05
N GLN A 13 -2.74 4.95 40.77
CA GLN A 13 -2.96 3.52 40.95
C GLN A 13 -4.26 3.23 41.71
N ASP A 14 -4.49 3.91 42.82
CA ASP A 14 -5.72 3.83 43.60
C ASP A 14 -6.94 4.22 42.73
N TRP A 15 -6.80 5.28 41.93
CA TRP A 15 -7.84 5.74 41.01
C TRP A 15 -8.24 4.66 40.00
N PHE A 16 -7.28 4.02 39.32
CA PHE A 16 -7.56 2.94 38.38
C PHE A 16 -8.15 1.71 39.06
N SER A 17 -7.68 1.36 40.26
CA SER A 17 -8.27 0.25 41.02
C SER A 17 -9.75 0.51 41.31
N ASN A 18 -10.08 1.71 41.79
CA ASN A 18 -11.44 2.11 42.10
C ASN A 18 -12.32 2.22 40.84
N LEU A 19 -11.78 2.71 39.72
CA LEU A 19 -12.45 2.71 38.42
C LEU A 19 -12.83 1.28 38.01
N ILE A 20 -11.89 0.32 38.08
CA ILE A 20 -12.14 -1.08 37.70
C ILE A 20 -13.21 -1.69 38.61
N ASP A 21 -13.12 -1.48 39.92
CA ASP A 21 -14.10 -2.00 40.88
C ASP A 21 -15.50 -1.46 40.63
N HIS A 22 -15.62 -0.14 40.51
CA HIS A 22 -16.89 0.51 40.29
C HIS A 22 -17.49 0.13 38.93
N PHE A 23 -16.67 0.04 37.88
CA PHE A 23 -17.10 -0.46 36.58
C PHE A 23 -17.68 -1.87 36.69
N ARG A 24 -16.99 -2.79 37.38
CA ARG A 24 -17.44 -4.18 37.53
C ARG A 24 -18.74 -4.27 38.31
N GLU A 25 -18.87 -3.51 39.40
CA GLU A 25 -20.09 -3.46 40.20
C GLU A 25 -21.28 -2.96 39.36
N GLU A 26 -21.13 -1.85 38.64
CA GLU A 26 -22.19 -1.27 37.83
C GLU A 26 -22.48 -2.09 36.56
N TYR A 27 -21.47 -2.74 35.99
CA TYR A 27 -21.63 -3.61 34.84
C TYR A 27 -22.49 -4.84 35.15
N GLU A 28 -22.40 -5.39 36.36
CA GLU A 28 -23.27 -6.51 36.75
C GLU A 28 -24.75 -6.12 36.82
N LYS A 29 -25.05 -4.83 37.04
CA LYS A 29 -26.42 -4.29 37.05
C LYS A 29 -27.03 -4.14 35.65
N ILE A 30 -26.24 -4.28 34.58
CA ILE A 30 -26.73 -4.24 33.19
C ILE A 30 -27.39 -5.58 32.82
N SER A 31 -28.45 -5.54 32.01
CA SER A 31 -29.17 -6.76 31.58
C SER A 31 -28.32 -7.64 30.65
N ASP A 32 -28.57 -8.96 30.64
CA ASP A 32 -27.86 -9.88 29.75
C ASP A 32 -28.07 -9.55 28.26
N GLU A 33 -29.24 -9.02 27.89
CA GLU A 33 -29.52 -8.53 26.53
C GLU A 33 -28.58 -7.37 26.17
N GLU A 34 -28.44 -6.36 27.03
CA GLU A 34 -27.50 -5.25 26.81
C GLU A 34 -26.04 -5.72 26.82
N LYS A 35 -25.68 -6.65 27.72
CA LYS A 35 -24.35 -7.29 27.77
C LYS A 35 -24.04 -8.02 26.46
N SER A 36 -25.04 -8.62 25.80
CA SER A 36 -24.88 -9.38 24.55
C SER A 36 -24.48 -8.52 23.35
N TYR A 37 -24.82 -7.23 23.35
CA TYR A 37 -24.37 -6.27 22.33
C TYR A 37 -22.92 -5.82 22.53
N GLY A 38 -22.30 -6.22 23.64
CA GLY A 38 -20.92 -5.96 23.99
C GLY A 38 -20.70 -4.54 24.55
N VAL A 39 -19.89 -4.44 25.61
CA VAL A 39 -19.21 -3.18 25.92
C VAL A 39 -18.17 -2.97 24.84
N ASP A 40 -18.00 -1.73 24.38
CA ASP A 40 -16.89 -1.39 23.51
C ASP A 40 -15.58 -1.91 24.13
N THR A 41 -14.85 -2.73 23.37
CA THR A 41 -13.59 -3.32 23.80
C THR A 41 -12.60 -2.28 24.31
N SER A 42 -12.72 -1.02 23.87
CA SER A 42 -11.91 0.10 24.38
C SER A 42 -12.09 0.38 25.87
N VAL A 43 -13.32 0.28 26.39
CA VAL A 43 -13.69 0.70 27.75
C VAL A 43 -14.22 -0.45 28.62
N ASN A 44 -13.97 -1.69 28.20
CA ASN A 44 -14.30 -2.88 28.98
C ASN A 44 -13.24 -3.14 30.08
N TYR A 45 -13.58 -3.00 31.36
CA TYR A 45 -12.72 -3.29 32.52
C TYR A 45 -13.09 -4.60 33.26
N ARG A 46 -13.71 -5.56 32.56
CA ARG A 46 -14.04 -6.91 33.10
C ARG A 46 -12.78 -7.75 33.36
N PHE A 47 -12.96 -8.86 34.05
CA PHE A 47 -11.89 -9.82 34.33
C PHE A 47 -11.45 -10.58 33.05
N PRO A 48 -10.14 -10.82 32.84
CA PRO A 48 -9.01 -10.16 33.51
C PRO A 48 -8.77 -8.75 32.94
N CYS A 49 -8.32 -7.81 33.77
CA CYS A 49 -7.95 -6.46 33.35
C CYS A 49 -6.62 -6.05 33.99
N GLN A 50 -5.67 -5.60 33.16
CA GLN A 50 -4.42 -4.98 33.59
C GLN A 50 -4.30 -3.58 32.99
N ILE A 51 -3.64 -2.67 33.70
CA ILE A 51 -3.41 -1.30 33.26
C ILE A 51 -1.93 -0.96 33.39
N GLU A 52 -1.33 -0.44 32.33
CA GLU A 52 0.05 0.05 32.34
C GLU A 52 0.05 1.48 31.79
N VAL A 53 0.54 2.43 32.59
CA VAL A 53 0.48 3.86 32.28
C VAL A 53 1.88 4.39 32.11
N PHE A 54 2.13 5.09 31.01
CA PHE A 54 3.34 5.87 30.79
C PHE A 54 2.99 7.34 30.95
N TRP A 55 3.54 7.99 31.98
CA TRP A 55 3.16 9.33 32.39
C TRP A 55 4.30 10.31 32.15
N LEU A 56 4.09 11.24 31.21
CA LEU A 56 4.96 12.37 30.94
C LEU A 56 4.52 13.58 31.77
N GLU A 57 5.44 14.29 32.43
CA GLU A 57 5.09 15.42 33.31
C GLU A 57 4.93 16.75 32.57
N ASN A 58 5.77 17.03 31.57
CA ASN A 58 5.86 18.35 30.93
C ASN A 58 5.98 18.26 29.40
N PRO A 59 4.89 18.52 28.65
CA PRO A 59 3.51 18.67 29.12
C PRO A 59 2.98 17.38 29.76
N GLU A 60 1.98 17.54 30.63
CA GLU A 60 1.39 16.40 31.31
C GLU A 60 0.53 15.57 30.34
N ILE A 61 0.98 14.36 30.02
CA ILE A 61 0.26 13.43 29.14
C ILE A 61 0.43 12.01 29.66
N GLN A 62 -0.65 11.24 29.68
CA GLN A 62 -0.64 9.84 30.08
C GLN A 62 -1.01 8.95 28.88
N LEU A 63 -0.16 7.98 28.56
CA LEU A 63 -0.45 6.90 27.63
C LEU A 63 -0.86 5.67 28.44
N ILE A 64 -2.11 5.25 28.27
CA ILE A 64 -2.72 4.17 29.04
C ILE A 64 -2.85 2.96 28.14
N PHE A 65 -2.19 1.87 28.51
CA PHE A 65 -2.43 0.54 27.97
C PHE A 65 -3.34 -0.24 28.90
N LYS A 66 -4.44 -0.76 28.35
CA LYS A 66 -5.30 -1.71 29.04
C LYS A 66 -5.17 -3.06 28.36
N PHE A 67 -4.88 -4.10 29.14
CA PHE A 67 -4.78 -5.47 28.69
C PHE A 67 -5.92 -6.31 29.27
N ASN A 68 -6.36 -7.29 28.48
CA ASN A 68 -7.21 -8.39 28.94
C ASN A 68 -6.44 -9.70 28.76
N SER A 69 -5.31 -9.84 29.47
CA SER A 69 -4.42 -11.02 29.37
C SER A 69 -4.73 -12.02 30.48
N GLY A 70 -4.92 -13.29 30.11
CA GLY A 70 -5.06 -14.40 31.07
C GLY A 70 -3.73 -14.84 31.69
N ASN A 71 -2.60 -14.39 31.15
CA ASN A 71 -1.26 -14.74 31.64
C ASN A 71 -0.74 -13.74 32.69
N ARG A 72 -1.45 -12.64 32.92
CA ARG A 72 -1.09 -11.60 33.88
C ARG A 72 -2.10 -11.60 35.04
N PRO A 73 -1.70 -11.23 36.27
CA PRO A 73 -2.63 -11.08 37.39
C PRO A 73 -3.73 -10.08 37.06
N ASP A 74 -4.95 -10.34 37.53
CA ASP A 74 -6.03 -9.37 37.42
C ASP A 74 -5.75 -8.14 38.30
N LYS A 75 -6.12 -6.96 37.81
CA LYS A 75 -5.80 -5.66 38.40
C LYS A 75 -4.31 -5.39 38.62
N GLU A 76 -3.44 -5.98 37.79
CA GLU A 76 -2.07 -5.51 37.73
C GLU A 76 -2.06 -4.08 37.15
N ILE A 77 -1.73 -3.10 37.99
CA ILE A 77 -1.67 -1.68 37.62
C ILE A 77 -0.22 -1.23 37.80
N ILE A 78 0.42 -0.82 36.70
CA ILE A 78 1.82 -0.39 36.68
C ILE A 78 1.89 1.05 36.17
N ILE A 79 2.45 1.95 36.97
CA ILE A 79 2.60 3.36 36.62
C ILE A 79 4.08 3.69 36.38
N HIS A 80 4.42 4.02 35.14
CA HIS A 80 5.75 4.48 34.72
C HIS A 80 5.76 6.01 34.66
N GLY A 81 5.87 6.65 35.83
CA GLY A 81 6.05 8.09 35.95
C GLY A 81 5.48 8.72 37.23
N PRO A 82 5.34 10.05 37.29
CA PRO A 82 5.62 11.00 36.20
C PRO A 82 7.11 11.00 35.79
N LEU A 83 7.37 11.08 34.48
CA LEU A 83 8.69 11.12 33.89
C LEU A 83 8.90 12.48 33.21
N ASP A 84 10.08 13.07 33.43
CA ASP A 84 10.51 14.25 32.69
C ASP A 84 10.71 13.93 31.20
N SER A 85 10.29 14.85 30.34
CA SER A 85 10.30 14.63 28.89
C SER A 85 11.70 14.48 28.29
N HIS A 86 12.73 15.05 28.90
CA HIS A 86 14.12 14.91 28.42
C HIS A 86 14.67 13.49 28.67
N ASN A 87 14.22 12.83 29.73
CA ASN A 87 14.70 11.51 30.12
C ASN A 87 13.71 10.38 29.79
N PHE A 88 12.55 10.71 29.21
CA PHE A 88 11.46 9.75 29.00
C PHE A 88 11.90 8.52 28.21
N ILE A 89 12.58 8.73 27.07
CA ILE A 89 13.00 7.63 26.20
C ILE A 89 13.99 6.71 26.92
N ASP A 90 15.00 7.26 27.60
CA ASP A 90 16.01 6.47 28.30
C ASP A 90 15.43 5.67 29.47
N ARG A 91 14.33 6.15 30.06
CA ARG A 91 13.61 5.45 31.13
C ARG A 91 12.73 4.32 30.59
N VAL A 92 12.20 4.46 29.38
CA VAL A 92 11.26 3.49 28.79
C VAL A 92 11.96 2.43 27.94
N GLU A 93 13.14 2.70 27.41
CA GLU A 93 13.89 1.71 26.62
C GLU A 93 14.14 0.38 27.38
N PRO A 94 14.53 0.37 28.67
CA PRO A 94 14.65 -0.88 29.44
C PRO A 94 13.32 -1.62 29.57
N ILE A 95 12.20 -0.89 29.65
CA ILE A 95 10.85 -1.47 29.76
C ILE A 95 10.51 -2.26 28.50
N LEU A 96 10.85 -1.73 27.32
CA LEU A 96 10.64 -2.43 26.03
C LEU A 96 11.37 -3.79 25.95
N LYS A 97 12.38 -4.01 26.78
CA LYS A 97 13.18 -5.25 26.83
C LYS A 97 12.66 -6.26 27.86
N GLU A 98 11.66 -5.89 28.66
CA GLU A 98 11.10 -6.79 29.66
C GLU A 98 10.31 -7.94 28.99
N PRO A 99 10.37 -9.18 29.54
CA PRO A 99 9.77 -10.36 28.90
C PRO A 99 8.29 -10.21 28.53
N ARG A 100 7.50 -9.47 29.34
CA ARG A 100 6.06 -9.25 29.06
C ARG A 100 5.79 -8.53 27.74
N TRP A 101 6.76 -7.75 27.24
CA TRP A 101 6.65 -7.03 25.98
C TRP A 101 7.17 -7.84 24.79
N SER A 102 7.79 -9.00 25.02
CA SER A 102 8.25 -9.90 23.96
C SER A 102 7.15 -10.76 23.35
N GLU A 103 5.96 -10.79 23.96
CA GLU A 103 4.81 -11.50 23.43
C GLU A 103 4.44 -10.98 22.02
N VAL A 104 4.09 -11.88 21.12
CA VAL A 104 3.58 -11.51 19.80
C VAL A 104 2.12 -11.07 19.96
N SER A 105 1.77 -9.89 19.43
CA SER A 105 0.38 -9.43 19.43
C SER A 105 -0.50 -10.49 18.78
N SER A 106 -1.55 -10.96 19.48
CA SER A 106 -2.52 -11.93 18.95
C SER A 106 -3.49 -11.28 17.96
N GLY A 107 -3.05 -10.23 17.25
CA GLY A 107 -3.89 -9.29 16.53
C GLY A 107 -4.79 -9.95 15.48
N ARG A 108 -6.11 -9.93 15.73
CA ARG A 108 -7.16 -10.10 14.72
C ARG A 108 -7.35 -8.86 13.84
N ARG A 109 -6.44 -7.89 13.89
CA ARG A 109 -6.36 -6.82 12.91
C ARG A 109 -5.35 -7.24 11.86
N PRO A 110 -5.74 -8.02 10.81
CA PRO A 110 -4.88 -8.36 9.68
C PRO A 110 -4.52 -7.13 8.83
N TYR A 111 -4.63 -5.92 9.39
CA TYR A 111 -4.40 -4.63 8.75
C TYR A 111 -3.46 -3.72 9.56
N LEU A 112 -3.01 -4.06 10.78
CA LEU A 112 -2.11 -3.19 11.55
C LEU A 112 -0.87 -3.91 12.07
N ASP A 113 -1.01 -5.19 12.39
CA ASP A 113 0.05 -6.00 12.96
C ASP A 113 0.67 -6.86 11.87
N GLU A 114 1.93 -6.61 11.52
CA GLU A 114 2.69 -7.57 10.71
C GLU A 114 2.78 -8.89 11.49
N PRO A 115 2.58 -10.06 10.84
CA PRO A 115 2.76 -11.33 11.51
C PRO A 115 4.11 -11.40 12.23
N GLY A 116 4.09 -11.62 13.55
CA GLY A 116 5.30 -11.64 14.38
C GLY A 116 5.65 -10.31 15.07
N THR A 117 4.85 -9.26 14.92
CA THR A 117 5.04 -8.00 15.67
C THR A 117 4.90 -8.25 17.18
N THR A 118 5.91 -7.85 17.95
CA THR A 118 5.90 -7.97 19.41
C THR A 118 5.17 -6.78 20.07
N LEU A 119 4.67 -6.98 21.28
CA LEU A 119 4.06 -5.90 22.07
C LEU A 119 5.03 -4.75 22.33
N ALA A 120 6.34 -5.04 22.45
CA ALA A 120 7.39 -4.03 22.57
C ALA A 120 7.42 -3.09 21.36
N PHE A 121 7.25 -3.64 20.15
CA PHE A 121 7.24 -2.83 18.94
C PHE A 121 5.99 -1.94 18.88
N THR A 122 4.82 -2.48 19.23
CA THR A 122 3.57 -1.71 19.35
C THR A 122 3.72 -0.60 20.39
N LEU A 123 4.24 -0.92 21.59
CA LEU A 123 4.47 0.04 22.65
C LEU A 123 5.41 1.17 22.20
N ALA A 124 6.53 0.82 21.55
CA ALA A 124 7.48 1.81 21.02
C ALA A 124 6.82 2.83 20.08
N ARG A 125 5.88 2.39 19.22
CA ARG A 125 5.11 3.29 18.33
C ARG A 125 4.26 4.29 19.11
N HIS A 126 3.53 3.83 20.13
CA HIS A 126 2.67 4.71 20.93
C HIS A 126 3.50 5.68 21.79
N LEU A 127 4.58 5.21 22.38
CA LEU A 127 5.49 6.04 23.17
C LEU A 127 6.14 7.12 22.34
N HIS A 128 6.56 6.79 21.12
CA HIS A 128 7.05 7.81 20.22
C HIS A 128 5.97 8.85 19.92
N ARG A 129 4.76 8.42 19.58
CA ARG A 129 3.65 9.34 19.31
C ARG A 129 3.35 10.23 20.51
N LEU A 130 3.41 9.69 21.73
CA LEU A 130 3.30 10.45 22.97
C LEU A 130 4.37 11.57 23.04
N VAL A 131 5.62 11.25 22.71
CA VAL A 131 6.74 12.22 22.66
C VAL A 131 6.50 13.30 21.61
N GLU A 132 6.02 12.97 20.40
CA GLU A 132 5.72 13.98 19.37
C GLU A 132 4.54 14.87 19.75
N MET A 133 3.50 14.29 20.36
CA MET A 133 2.38 15.06 20.90
C MET A 133 2.86 16.03 21.98
N ALA A 134 3.75 15.57 22.86
CA ALA A 134 4.36 16.42 23.88
C ALA A 134 5.17 17.58 23.29
N LYS A 135 5.98 17.32 22.25
CA LYS A 135 6.74 18.35 21.53
C LYS A 135 5.80 19.37 20.88
N ALA A 136 4.76 18.92 20.19
CA ALA A 136 3.80 19.80 19.52
C ALA A 136 3.10 20.74 20.51
N MET A 137 2.71 20.23 21.67
CA MET A 137 2.02 21.01 22.71
C MET A 137 2.85 22.13 23.34
N HIS A 138 4.19 22.04 23.34
CA HIS A 138 5.03 23.14 23.82
C HIS A 138 4.78 24.44 23.03
N PHE A 139 4.29 24.31 21.79
CA PHE A 139 3.98 25.45 20.91
C PHE A 139 2.49 25.82 20.90
N GLU A 140 1.62 25.02 21.52
CA GLU A 140 0.18 25.30 21.57
C GLU A 140 -0.18 26.13 22.81
N ARG A 141 -0.89 27.25 22.61
CA ARG A 141 -1.29 28.14 23.72
C ARG A 141 -2.39 27.56 24.62
N ARG A 142 -3.08 26.51 24.19
CA ARG A 142 -4.20 25.89 24.92
C ARG A 142 -4.27 24.39 24.64
N VAL A 143 -3.73 23.58 25.54
CA VAL A 143 -3.97 22.14 25.54
C VAL A 143 -5.33 21.90 26.19
N HIS A 144 -6.27 21.30 25.46
CA HIS A 144 -7.54 20.89 26.05
C HIS A 144 -7.27 19.68 26.96
N ARG A 145 -7.55 19.82 28.26
CA ARG A 145 -7.54 18.69 29.19
C ARG A 145 -8.65 17.72 28.80
N GLY A 146 -8.35 16.42 28.78
CA GLY A 146 -9.33 15.39 28.45
C GLY A 146 -8.75 14.19 27.72
N SER A 147 -9.61 13.22 27.47
CA SER A 147 -9.27 11.99 26.75
C SER A 147 -9.05 12.28 25.27
N GLY A 148 -7.88 11.91 24.78
CA GLY A 148 -7.55 11.86 23.37
C GLY A 148 -8.12 10.61 22.69
N MET A 149 -7.62 10.34 21.48
CA MET A 149 -8.05 9.20 20.67
C MET A 149 -7.60 7.87 21.30
N GLY A 150 -8.53 6.92 21.44
CA GLY A 150 -8.22 5.54 21.79
C GLY A 150 -8.07 4.65 20.54
N LEU A 151 -7.19 3.66 20.60
CA LEU A 151 -6.97 2.67 19.55
C LEU A 151 -7.03 1.27 20.17
N LEU A 152 -7.77 0.36 19.55
CA LEU A 152 -7.77 -1.05 19.93
C LEU A 152 -6.62 -1.75 19.18
N GLU A 153 -5.73 -2.40 19.91
CA GLU A 153 -4.61 -3.17 19.36
C GLU A 153 -4.92 -4.67 19.54
N GLY A 154 -5.24 -5.35 18.44
CA GLY A 154 -5.71 -6.74 18.50
C GLY A 154 -7.06 -6.93 19.22
N THR A 155 -7.24 -8.06 19.92
CA THR A 155 -8.49 -8.38 20.63
C THR A 155 -8.48 -7.99 22.10
N ASN A 156 -7.29 -7.86 22.68
CA ASN A 156 -7.12 -7.84 24.14
C ASN A 156 -6.34 -6.61 24.62
N ILE A 157 -5.96 -5.67 23.74
CA ILE A 157 -5.20 -4.50 24.12
C ILE A 157 -5.93 -3.26 23.64
N TRP A 158 -6.05 -2.28 24.51
CA TRP A 158 -6.53 -0.96 24.17
C TRP A 158 -5.53 0.08 24.63
N THR A 159 -5.27 1.06 23.78
CA THR A 159 -4.37 2.18 24.06
C THR A 159 -5.15 3.48 24.00
N SER A 160 -4.85 4.41 24.90
CA SER A 160 -5.38 5.76 24.83
C SER A 160 -4.38 6.79 25.33
N TYR A 161 -4.54 8.01 24.82
CA TYR A 161 -3.77 9.18 25.24
C TYR A 161 -4.69 10.07 26.07
N HIS A 162 -4.22 10.57 27.20
CA HIS A 162 -4.94 11.49 28.06
C HIS A 162 -4.10 12.74 28.30
N TYR A 163 -4.69 13.91 28.07
CA TYR A 163 -4.02 15.19 28.29
C TYR A 163 -4.28 15.69 29.72
N GLY A 164 -3.23 15.75 30.53
CA GLY A 164 -3.28 15.97 31.97
C GLY A 164 -3.28 14.66 32.78
N ASN A 165 -3.46 14.78 34.08
CA ASN A 165 -3.63 13.64 34.97
C ASN A 165 -5.09 13.15 35.00
N ILE A 166 -5.34 11.92 34.51
CA ILE A 166 -6.68 11.33 34.50
C ILE A 166 -7.25 11.16 35.92
N ALA A 167 -6.40 11.04 36.94
CA ALA A 167 -6.84 10.92 38.33
C ALA A 167 -7.52 12.19 38.88
N GLU A 168 -7.40 13.33 38.19
CA GLU A 168 -8.17 14.54 38.51
C GLU A 168 -9.64 14.44 38.08
N GLN A 169 -9.98 13.45 37.26
CA GLN A 169 -11.35 13.22 36.82
C GLN A 169 -12.11 12.31 37.80
N ASP A 170 -13.42 12.48 37.85
CA ASP A 170 -14.29 11.60 38.60
C ASP A 170 -14.52 10.28 37.84
N TYR A 171 -13.89 9.21 38.32
CA TYR A 171 -14.02 7.88 37.72
C TYR A 171 -15.46 7.37 37.75
N VAL A 172 -16.29 7.80 38.71
CA VAL A 172 -17.71 7.42 38.81
C VAL A 172 -18.48 7.99 37.61
N THR A 173 -18.25 9.27 37.29
CA THR A 173 -18.81 9.90 36.09
C THR A 173 -18.37 9.15 34.83
N ILE A 174 -17.08 8.83 34.68
CA ILE A 174 -16.54 8.11 33.51
C ILE A 174 -17.21 6.74 33.35
N VAL A 175 -17.32 5.95 34.42
CA VAL A 175 -18.00 4.63 34.39
C VAL A 175 -19.45 4.78 33.96
N ASN A 176 -20.18 5.75 34.53
CA ASN A 176 -21.58 5.98 34.17
C ASN A 176 -21.75 6.38 32.70
N GLU A 177 -20.83 7.16 32.13
CA GLU A 177 -20.85 7.51 30.72
C GLU A 177 -20.59 6.29 29.83
N ILE A 178 -19.59 5.46 30.15
CA ILE A 178 -19.30 4.22 29.43
C ILE A 178 -20.54 3.31 29.39
N LEU A 179 -21.20 3.13 30.53
CA LEU A 179 -22.36 2.26 30.64
C LEU A 179 -23.58 2.87 29.94
N ARG A 180 -23.78 4.19 30.02
CA ARG A 180 -24.82 4.90 29.26
C ARG A 180 -24.64 4.72 27.76
N GLU A 181 -23.42 4.87 27.25
CA GLU A 181 -23.10 4.63 25.84
C GLU A 181 -23.35 3.19 25.44
N THR A 182 -22.96 2.23 26.29
CA THR A 182 -23.21 0.80 26.07
C THR A 182 -24.71 0.52 25.92
N ARG A 183 -25.55 1.05 26.82
CA ARG A 183 -27.01 0.93 26.73
C ARG A 183 -27.57 1.59 25.47
N SER A 184 -27.06 2.78 25.13
CA SER A 184 -27.50 3.48 23.91
C SER A 184 -27.12 2.72 22.64
N ARG A 185 -25.94 2.09 22.59
CA ARG A 185 -25.51 1.26 21.46
C ARG A 185 -26.39 0.02 21.32
N ALA A 186 -26.67 -0.67 22.42
CA ALA A 186 -27.60 -1.81 22.43
C ALA A 186 -28.97 -1.41 21.85
N LYS A 187 -29.51 -0.27 22.30
CA LYS A 187 -30.77 0.28 21.77
C LYS A 187 -30.69 0.60 20.27
N ASN A 188 -29.64 1.29 19.83
CA ASN A 188 -29.47 1.64 18.41
C ASN A 188 -29.27 0.41 17.52
N MET A 189 -28.56 -0.61 17.99
CA MET A 189 -28.38 -1.88 17.26
C MET A 189 -29.70 -2.63 17.14
N LYS A 190 -30.52 -2.62 18.19
CA LYS A 190 -31.89 -3.14 18.16
C LYS A 190 -32.75 -2.38 17.13
N GLU A 191 -32.77 -1.05 17.17
CA GLU A 191 -33.50 -0.22 16.19
C GLU A 191 -33.01 -0.38 14.75
N ARG A 192 -31.70 -0.61 14.55
CA ARG A 192 -31.12 -0.93 13.23
C ARG A 192 -31.53 -2.32 12.75
N SER A 193 -31.54 -3.32 13.62
CA SER A 193 -32.07 -4.66 13.29
C SER A 193 -33.56 -4.61 12.93
N GLU A 194 -34.27 -3.56 13.38
CA GLU A 194 -35.65 -3.25 13.03
C GLU A 194 -35.81 -2.30 11.82
N GLY A 195 -34.72 -1.83 11.18
CA GLY A 195 -34.75 -1.08 9.92
C GLY A 195 -35.03 0.43 9.99
N LYS A 196 -34.76 1.12 11.11
CA LYS A 196 -35.22 2.51 11.34
C LYS A 196 -34.22 3.66 11.09
N ALA A 197 -32.98 3.44 10.66
CA ALA A 197 -31.94 4.49 10.63
C ALA A 197 -31.70 5.17 9.25
N LYS A 198 -31.59 6.52 9.21
CA LYS A 198 -31.22 7.33 8.03
C LYS A 198 -29.79 7.89 8.15
N GLU A 199 -29.03 7.93 7.05
CA GLU A 199 -27.62 8.33 6.98
C GLU A 199 -27.45 9.82 6.59
N LYS A 200 -26.43 10.51 7.13
CA LYS A 200 -26.11 11.93 6.82
C LYS A 200 -24.74 12.02 6.12
N VAL A 201 -24.66 12.83 5.06
CA VAL A 201 -23.44 13.06 4.25
C VAL A 201 -22.87 14.46 4.53
N HIS A 202 -21.54 14.58 4.64
CA HIS A 202 -20.79 15.84 4.85
C HIS A 202 -20.20 16.38 3.53
N VAL A 203 -20.09 17.72 3.40
CA VAL A 203 -19.51 18.43 2.24
C VAL A 203 -18.16 19.05 2.62
N LEU A 204 -17.14 18.98 1.73
CA LEU A 204 -15.75 19.42 1.94
C LEU A 204 -15.40 20.75 1.21
N ASP A 205 -14.37 21.46 1.72
CA ASP A 205 -13.89 22.81 1.33
C ASP A 205 -13.22 22.93 -0.06
N LYS A 206 -13.01 24.19 -0.52
CA LYS A 206 -12.48 24.56 -1.87
C LYS A 206 -10.97 24.24 -2.08
N PRO A 207 -10.57 23.80 -3.30
CA PRO A 207 -9.19 23.37 -3.63
C PRO A 207 -8.19 24.54 -3.88
N ARG A 208 -6.89 24.28 -3.64
CA ARG A 208 -5.74 25.17 -3.94
C ARG A 208 -5.27 24.98 -5.41
N ASP A 209 -4.54 25.97 -5.96
CA ASP A 209 -4.18 26.04 -7.40
C ASP A 209 -2.79 25.47 -7.75
N ASN A 210 -2.41 24.35 -7.11
CA ASN A 210 -1.13 23.69 -7.41
C ASN A 210 -1.21 22.88 -8.72
N PRO A 211 -0.11 22.77 -9.51
CA PRO A 211 -0.10 21.93 -10.70
C PRO A 211 -0.28 20.47 -10.32
N LYS A 212 -0.99 19.73 -11.18
CA LYS A 212 -1.31 18.33 -10.98
C LYS A 212 -0.36 17.41 -11.72
N ALA A 213 -0.06 16.28 -11.10
CA ALA A 213 0.68 15.14 -11.60
C ALA A 213 -0.08 13.86 -11.25
N TYR A 214 0.36 12.74 -11.80
CA TYR A 214 -0.19 11.42 -11.46
C TYR A 214 0.92 10.47 -11.07
N GLY A 215 0.62 9.63 -10.08
CA GLY A 215 1.54 8.62 -9.59
C GLY A 215 0.84 7.41 -9.04
N VAL A 216 1.63 6.40 -8.71
CA VAL A 216 1.18 5.08 -8.34
C VAL A 216 2.30 4.32 -7.63
N HIS A 217 1.93 3.30 -6.85
CA HIS A 217 2.89 2.33 -6.33
C HIS A 217 3.24 1.25 -7.35
N PHE A 218 4.48 0.78 -7.34
CA PHE A 218 4.83 -0.49 -7.99
C PHE A 218 4.05 -1.65 -7.34
N PHE A 219 3.61 -2.62 -8.13
CA PHE A 219 3.09 -3.89 -7.62
C PHE A 219 3.63 -5.06 -8.47
N PRO A 220 4.19 -6.13 -7.88
CA PRO A 220 4.43 -6.35 -6.45
C PRO A 220 5.21 -5.22 -5.77
N PRO A 221 5.00 -4.97 -4.47
CA PRO A 221 5.55 -3.79 -3.81
C PRO A 221 7.07 -3.90 -3.71
N ILE A 222 7.75 -2.76 -3.87
CA ILE A 222 9.21 -2.68 -3.83
C ILE A 222 9.69 -1.75 -2.73
N PHE A 223 10.96 -1.90 -2.37
CA PHE A 223 11.72 -0.93 -1.61
C PHE A 223 12.98 -0.58 -2.41
N VAL A 224 13.24 0.69 -2.68
CA VAL A 224 14.42 1.16 -3.41
C VAL A 224 15.57 1.27 -2.43
N GLY A 225 16.60 0.45 -2.63
CA GLY A 225 17.69 0.22 -1.68
C GLY A 225 17.38 -0.92 -0.72
N ARG A 226 18.05 -0.91 0.45
CA ARG A 226 17.84 -1.89 1.52
C ARG A 226 16.73 -1.41 2.45
N GLN A 227 15.77 -2.28 2.75
CA GLN A 227 14.75 -1.99 3.74
C GLN A 227 15.43 -1.95 5.12
N PRO A 228 15.25 -0.87 5.91
CA PRO A 228 15.85 -0.79 7.22
C PRO A 228 15.26 -1.87 8.14
N GLU A 229 16.12 -2.62 8.82
CA GLU A 229 15.71 -3.50 9.93
C GLU A 229 15.46 -2.61 11.15
N LEU A 230 14.23 -2.63 11.67
CA LEU A 230 13.80 -1.73 12.74
C LEU A 230 13.88 -2.44 14.10
N THR A 231 14.60 -1.84 15.05
CA THR A 231 14.47 -2.24 16.46
C THR A 231 13.36 -1.43 17.13
N PRO A 232 12.74 -1.93 18.22
CA PRO A 232 11.82 -1.13 19.04
C PRO A 232 12.45 0.19 19.50
N SER A 233 13.76 0.22 19.79
CA SER A 233 14.49 1.45 20.12
C SER A 233 14.51 2.43 18.94
N ASP A 234 14.76 1.97 17.71
CA ASP A 234 14.76 2.85 16.52
C ASP A 234 13.38 3.51 16.29
N VAL A 235 12.32 2.76 16.58
CA VAL A 235 10.95 3.31 16.60
C VAL A 235 10.81 4.33 17.72
N LEU A 236 11.18 4.01 18.96
CA LEU A 236 11.01 4.89 20.12
C LEU A 236 11.74 6.24 19.96
N TYR A 237 13.03 6.20 19.55
CA TYR A 237 13.86 7.39 19.34
C TYR A 237 13.39 8.28 18.18
N GLY A 238 12.35 7.83 17.47
CA GLY A 238 11.88 8.50 16.27
C GLY A 238 12.91 8.59 15.17
N ARG A 239 13.95 7.75 15.23
CA ARG A 239 14.78 7.49 14.06
C ARG A 239 13.89 6.99 12.93
N ILE A 240 12.84 6.23 13.29
CA ILE A 240 11.93 5.58 12.35
C ILE A 240 10.50 5.41 12.93
N SER A 241 10.13 6.08 14.03
CA SER A 241 8.69 6.19 14.39
C SER A 241 7.83 6.82 13.29
N ASN A 242 8.57 7.63 12.58
CA ASN A 242 8.51 7.93 11.23
C ASN A 242 9.04 6.71 10.41
N MET A 243 8.25 5.67 10.20
CA MET A 243 7.83 5.40 8.83
C MET A 243 6.66 6.37 8.68
N PRO A 244 6.89 7.69 8.65
CA PRO A 244 5.78 8.56 8.37
C PRO A 244 5.77 8.42 6.81
N TYR A 245 5.16 9.23 6.02
CA TYR A 245 5.88 10.43 5.67
C TYR A 245 7.45 10.35 5.67
N ILE A 246 8.13 9.36 5.02
CA ILE A 246 8.95 9.88 3.90
C ILE A 246 7.84 10.56 3.18
N SER A 247 7.66 11.85 3.49
CA SER A 247 6.70 12.68 2.87
C SER A 247 6.95 12.28 1.45
N PRO A 248 5.97 11.92 0.62
CA PRO A 248 6.30 11.44 -0.73
C PRO A 248 7.21 12.43 -1.52
N PHE A 249 7.53 13.54 -0.85
CA PHE A 249 8.15 14.83 -1.01
C PHE A 249 9.55 14.93 -0.37
N GLU A 250 9.91 14.24 0.72
CA GLU A 250 11.14 14.56 1.48
C GLU A 250 12.40 13.83 1.03
N ASN A 251 12.32 12.72 0.28
CA ASN A 251 13.50 12.03 -0.27
C ASN A 251 13.23 11.39 -1.64
N GLY A 252 12.45 12.06 -2.48
CA GLY A 252 12.15 11.59 -3.82
C GLY A 252 13.42 11.46 -4.65
N ILE A 253 13.73 10.25 -5.10
CA ILE A 253 14.84 9.97 -6.00
C ILE A 253 14.41 10.46 -7.38
N SER A 254 14.95 11.59 -7.80
CA SER A 254 14.71 12.13 -9.15
C SER A 254 15.43 11.30 -10.20
N MET A 255 14.69 10.82 -11.20
CA MET A 255 15.16 10.00 -12.31
C MET A 255 14.73 10.63 -13.64
N SER A 256 15.54 10.46 -14.69
CA SER A 256 15.16 10.92 -16.03
C SER A 256 14.18 9.94 -16.68
N PHE A 257 13.04 10.46 -17.13
CA PHE A 257 12.05 9.75 -17.93
C PHE A 257 11.85 10.51 -19.25
N GLY A 258 12.77 10.31 -20.20
CA GLY A 258 12.75 11.03 -21.46
C GLY A 258 12.91 12.54 -21.22
N LYS A 259 12.02 13.34 -21.78
CA LYS A 259 11.94 14.80 -21.54
C LYS A 259 11.32 15.19 -20.19
N HIS A 260 10.82 14.22 -19.42
CA HIS A 260 10.21 14.45 -18.11
C HIS A 260 11.13 13.94 -16.99
N ALA A 261 10.93 14.44 -15.77
CA ALA A 261 11.45 13.79 -14.57
C ALA A 261 10.45 12.73 -14.09
N ALA A 262 10.92 11.65 -13.48
CA ALA A 262 10.11 10.77 -12.66
C ALA A 262 10.68 10.79 -11.25
N ILE A 263 9.83 10.95 -10.26
CA ILE A 263 10.26 11.00 -8.85
C ILE A 263 9.79 9.71 -8.20
N VAL A 264 10.73 8.98 -7.60
CA VAL A 264 10.45 7.70 -6.94
C VAL A 264 10.86 7.76 -5.48
N ASN A 265 9.95 7.37 -4.60
CA ASN A 265 10.24 7.25 -3.18
C ASN A 265 10.82 5.87 -2.84
N ALA A 266 11.56 5.80 -1.72
CA ALA A 266 12.19 4.56 -1.26
C ALA A 266 11.19 3.40 -1.08
N ASP A 267 9.93 3.71 -0.82
CA ASP A 267 8.83 2.76 -0.66
C ASP A 267 8.07 2.47 -1.96
N GLY A 268 8.69 2.72 -3.12
CA GLY A 268 8.18 2.30 -4.42
C GLY A 268 6.96 3.08 -4.93
N PHE A 269 6.68 4.27 -4.40
CA PHE A 269 5.76 5.19 -5.08
C PHE A 269 6.50 5.98 -6.15
N ILE A 270 5.95 6.04 -7.35
CA ILE A 270 6.48 6.78 -8.48
C ILE A 270 5.43 7.76 -9.00
N PHE A 271 5.83 8.98 -9.33
CA PHE A 271 4.99 9.90 -10.09
C PHE A 271 5.76 10.62 -11.19
N ILE A 272 5.02 11.08 -12.19
CA ILE A 272 5.54 11.82 -13.35
C ILE A 272 4.74 13.12 -13.47
N PRO A 273 5.37 14.30 -13.62
CA PRO A 273 4.73 15.61 -13.70
C PRO A 273 4.03 15.84 -15.04
N ILE A 274 3.12 14.95 -15.41
CA ILE A 274 2.26 15.01 -16.59
C ILE A 274 0.84 15.27 -16.10
N SER A 275 0.26 16.40 -16.51
CA SER A 275 -1.08 16.83 -16.07
C SER A 275 -2.24 16.12 -16.78
N ASN A 276 -1.96 15.40 -17.87
CA ASN A 276 -2.95 14.57 -18.56
C ASN A 276 -2.90 13.14 -18.02
N LYS A 277 -4.00 12.71 -17.39
CA LYS A 277 -4.14 11.39 -16.73
C LYS A 277 -3.84 10.23 -17.67
N GLU A 278 -4.33 10.27 -18.91
CA GLU A 278 -4.15 9.21 -19.90
C GLU A 278 -2.68 9.09 -20.34
N ILE A 279 -2.02 10.21 -20.60
CA ILE A 279 -0.59 10.23 -20.97
C ILE A 279 0.26 9.73 -19.79
N ALA A 280 -0.06 10.13 -18.56
CA ALA A 280 0.63 9.66 -17.36
C ALA A 280 0.44 8.15 -17.14
N LEU A 281 -0.78 7.64 -17.31
CA LEU A 281 -1.09 6.21 -17.25
C LEU A 281 -0.25 5.41 -18.25
N ARG A 282 -0.18 5.89 -19.51
CA ARG A 282 0.62 5.26 -20.56
C ARG A 282 2.12 5.29 -20.20
N ALA A 283 2.63 6.41 -19.70
CA ALA A 283 4.02 6.54 -19.27
C ALA A 283 4.37 5.55 -18.15
N LEU A 284 3.54 5.49 -17.11
CA LEU A 284 3.72 4.57 -15.98
C LEU A 284 3.67 3.11 -16.43
N ASN A 285 2.74 2.74 -17.32
CA ASN A 285 2.67 1.38 -17.87
C ASN A 285 3.90 0.99 -18.71
N VAL A 286 4.52 1.93 -19.42
CA VAL A 286 5.81 1.67 -20.09
C VAL A 286 6.92 1.37 -19.07
N ILE A 287 6.95 2.08 -17.93
CA ILE A 287 7.90 1.78 -16.84
C ILE A 287 7.65 0.37 -16.29
N MET A 288 6.39 0.00 -16.01
CA MET A 288 6.03 -1.34 -15.53
C MET A 288 6.45 -2.42 -16.52
N ALA A 289 6.12 -2.25 -17.81
CA ALA A 289 6.49 -3.19 -18.86
C ALA A 289 8.01 -3.38 -18.98
N VAL A 290 8.80 -2.30 -18.91
CA VAL A 290 10.27 -2.39 -18.95
C VAL A 290 10.82 -3.09 -17.70
N GLY A 291 10.25 -2.84 -16.51
CA GLY A 291 10.62 -3.55 -15.30
C GLY A 291 10.28 -5.05 -15.34
N MET A 292 9.10 -5.41 -15.87
CA MET A 292 8.70 -6.79 -16.13
C MET A 292 9.66 -7.50 -17.10
N LEU A 293 10.07 -6.83 -18.19
CA LEU A 293 11.09 -7.38 -19.11
C LEU A 293 12.47 -7.57 -18.45
N ARG A 294 12.72 -6.96 -17.29
CA ARG A 294 13.92 -7.13 -16.46
C ARG A 294 13.73 -8.14 -15.32
N GLY A 295 12.59 -8.83 -15.24
CA GLY A 295 12.32 -9.86 -14.22
C GLY A 295 11.83 -9.32 -12.86
N LEU A 296 11.19 -8.14 -12.86
CA LEU A 296 10.59 -7.56 -11.65
C LEU A 296 9.09 -7.81 -11.52
N ASP A 297 8.48 -8.50 -12.49
CA ASP A 297 7.07 -8.93 -12.48
C ASP A 297 6.07 -7.79 -12.17
N PHE A 298 6.39 -6.57 -12.60
CA PHE A 298 5.50 -5.44 -12.39
C PHE A 298 4.21 -5.59 -13.19
N LEU A 299 3.08 -5.49 -12.49
CA LEU A 299 1.76 -5.50 -13.11
C LEU A 299 1.46 -4.14 -13.76
N ALA A 300 0.68 -4.14 -14.82
CA ALA A 300 0.08 -2.94 -15.39
C ALA A 300 -0.76 -2.18 -14.35
N VAL A 301 -0.75 -0.86 -14.49
CA VAL A 301 -1.51 0.12 -13.73
C VAL A 301 -2.86 0.37 -14.41
N ARG A 302 -3.93 0.42 -13.61
CA ARG A 302 -5.29 0.78 -14.04
C ARG A 302 -5.59 2.23 -13.73
N GLU A 303 -6.59 2.78 -14.42
CA GLU A 303 -6.90 4.20 -14.34
C GLU A 303 -7.36 4.66 -12.93
N HIS A 304 -8.12 3.81 -12.22
CA HIS A 304 -8.57 4.07 -10.84
C HIS A 304 -7.47 3.83 -9.79
N GLU A 305 -6.33 3.24 -10.17
CA GLU A 305 -5.17 3.09 -9.26
C GLU A 305 -4.29 4.35 -9.22
N LEU A 306 -4.52 5.32 -10.11
CA LEU A 306 -3.72 6.55 -10.17
C LEU A 306 -4.12 7.53 -9.06
N SER A 307 -3.12 7.95 -8.29
CA SER A 307 -3.24 9.07 -7.37
C SER A 307 -3.07 10.38 -8.11
N THR A 308 -3.91 11.36 -7.81
CA THR A 308 -3.69 12.76 -8.22
C THR A 308 -2.77 13.42 -7.21
N ILE A 309 -1.75 14.10 -7.69
CA ILE A 309 -0.71 14.68 -6.86
C ILE A 309 -0.57 16.16 -7.22
N GLU A 310 -0.74 17.04 -6.25
CA GLU A 310 -0.27 18.42 -6.38
C GLU A 310 1.22 18.47 -6.06
N TYR A 311 2.01 19.30 -6.76
CA TYR A 311 3.45 19.39 -6.48
C TYR A 311 4.02 20.79 -6.68
N ASN A 312 5.16 21.06 -6.04
CA ASN A 312 5.93 22.27 -6.27
C ASN A 312 6.83 22.08 -7.50
N LYS A 313 6.71 22.95 -8.52
CA LYS A 313 7.46 22.84 -9.79
C LYS A 313 8.96 23.05 -9.63
N GLU A 314 9.38 23.88 -8.67
CA GLU A 314 10.78 24.26 -8.49
C GLU A 314 11.56 23.15 -7.79
N THR A 315 10.98 22.60 -6.72
CA THR A 315 11.61 21.57 -5.89
C THR A 315 11.25 20.16 -6.33
N MET A 316 10.23 19.99 -7.18
CA MET A 316 9.65 18.70 -7.57
C MET A 316 9.12 17.88 -6.38
N THR A 317 8.89 18.53 -5.24
CA THR A 317 8.34 17.90 -4.04
C THR A 317 6.83 17.91 -4.13
N PRO A 318 6.13 16.76 -3.99
CA PRO A 318 4.69 16.84 -3.97
C PRO A 318 4.10 17.48 -2.71
N GLY A 319 2.80 17.74 -2.75
CA GLY A 319 2.02 18.52 -1.81
C GLY A 319 0.81 17.74 -1.33
N SER A 320 -0.38 18.02 -1.87
CA SER A 320 -1.55 17.18 -1.58
C SER A 320 -1.59 15.97 -2.51
N MET A 321 -2.12 14.86 -2.01
CA MET A 321 -2.30 13.64 -2.79
C MET A 321 -3.71 13.10 -2.52
N THR A 322 -4.44 12.85 -3.60
CA THR A 322 -5.80 12.33 -3.55
C THR A 322 -5.82 10.96 -4.24
N TYR A 323 -6.32 9.96 -3.52
CA TYR A 323 -6.56 8.62 -4.04
C TYR A 323 -8.01 8.47 -4.47
N ASP A 324 -8.23 7.60 -5.44
CA ASP A 324 -9.56 7.02 -5.63
C ASP A 324 -9.94 6.22 -4.37
N PRO A 325 -11.17 6.34 -3.84
CA PRO A 325 -11.62 5.57 -2.68
C PRO A 325 -11.63 4.05 -2.89
N GLU A 326 -11.53 3.55 -4.12
CA GLU A 326 -11.46 2.12 -4.39
C GLU A 326 -10.18 1.48 -3.81
N VAL A 327 -10.35 0.45 -2.99
CA VAL A 327 -9.25 -0.32 -2.39
C VAL A 327 -8.76 -1.35 -3.40
N THR A 328 -7.63 -1.07 -4.02
CA THR A 328 -6.88 -1.98 -4.89
C THR A 328 -5.64 -2.52 -4.18
N LEU A 329 -4.95 -3.48 -4.79
CA LEU A 329 -3.68 -4.00 -4.27
C LEU A 329 -2.61 -2.89 -4.12
N ARG A 330 -2.69 -1.82 -4.93
CA ARG A 330 -1.79 -0.67 -4.85
C ARG A 330 -2.24 0.38 -3.84
N THR A 331 -3.52 0.75 -3.83
CA THR A 331 -3.99 1.75 -2.85
C THR A 331 -3.90 1.19 -1.43
N ARG A 332 -3.99 -0.14 -1.25
CA ARG A 332 -3.68 -0.79 0.02
C ARG A 332 -2.25 -0.56 0.50
N GLN A 333 -1.26 -0.49 -0.38
CA GLN A 333 0.12 -0.15 0.02
C GLN A 333 0.23 1.28 0.58
N PHE A 334 -0.62 2.20 0.11
CA PHE A 334 -0.70 3.52 0.70
C PHE A 334 -1.36 3.49 2.07
N LEU A 335 -2.46 2.74 2.22
CA LEU A 335 -3.08 2.53 3.53
C LEU A 335 -2.08 1.91 4.53
N ASP A 336 -1.24 0.99 4.07
CA ASP A 336 -0.16 0.43 4.90
C ASP A 336 0.79 1.52 5.43
N ARG A 337 1.13 2.52 4.59
CA ARG A 337 1.95 3.67 5.02
C ARG A 337 1.25 4.52 6.07
N MET A 338 -0.06 4.67 5.96
CA MET A 338 -0.85 5.39 6.96
C MET A 338 -0.99 4.60 8.27
N GLY A 339 -0.37 3.42 8.37
CA GLY A 339 -0.58 2.50 9.47
C GLY A 339 -2.07 2.15 9.56
N GLN A 340 -2.73 1.96 8.42
CA GLN A 340 -4.12 1.52 8.30
C GLN A 340 -4.23 0.17 7.56
N GLY A 341 -3.13 -0.35 7.04
CA GLY A 341 -3.07 -1.61 6.32
C GLY A 341 -1.82 -2.44 6.65
N THR A 342 -1.98 -3.77 6.56
CA THR A 342 -0.88 -4.71 6.37
C THR A 342 -1.28 -5.51 5.15
N SER A 343 -0.81 -5.07 3.98
CA SER A 343 -1.05 -5.77 2.73
C SER A 343 -0.44 -7.18 2.74
N GLY A 344 0.37 -7.51 3.76
CA GLY A 344 1.02 -8.82 3.92
C GLY A 344 2.12 -9.06 2.87
N TYR A 345 2.25 -8.16 1.90
CA TYR A 345 3.27 -8.22 0.88
C TYR A 345 4.57 -7.64 1.41
N ARG A 346 5.57 -8.50 1.58
CA ARG A 346 6.94 -8.07 1.81
C ARG A 346 7.42 -7.27 0.59
N ARG A 347 7.96 -6.08 0.85
CA ARG A 347 8.56 -5.26 -0.21
C ARG A 347 9.82 -5.96 -0.74
N ARG A 348 9.90 -6.10 -2.06
CA ARG A 348 11.12 -6.57 -2.73
C ARG A 348 12.14 -5.44 -2.75
N GLU A 349 13.30 -5.65 -2.15
CA GLU A 349 14.42 -4.72 -2.26
C GLU A 349 14.93 -4.67 -3.71
N ILE A 350 15.09 -3.46 -4.24
CA ILE A 350 15.60 -3.20 -5.58
C ILE A 350 16.66 -2.11 -5.50
N ASP A 351 17.83 -2.39 -6.08
CA ASP A 351 18.90 -1.40 -6.19
C ASP A 351 18.45 -0.16 -7.00
N GLU A 352 18.83 1.02 -6.51
CA GLU A 352 18.46 2.30 -7.13
C GLU A 352 18.94 2.40 -8.58
N MET A 353 20.16 1.91 -8.87
CA MET A 353 20.73 1.96 -10.23
C MET A 353 19.91 1.12 -11.21
N THR A 354 19.44 -0.05 -10.77
CA THR A 354 18.54 -0.91 -11.55
C THR A 354 17.25 -0.18 -11.90
N LEU A 355 16.65 0.51 -10.93
CA LEU A 355 15.41 1.27 -11.16
C LEU A 355 15.64 2.48 -12.09
N ARG A 356 16.74 3.22 -11.91
CA ARG A 356 17.15 4.31 -12.82
C ARG A 356 17.28 3.83 -14.26
N GLN A 357 17.87 2.65 -14.48
CA GLN A 357 18.00 2.08 -15.82
C GLN A 357 16.64 1.72 -16.44
N ILE A 358 15.70 1.22 -15.64
CA ILE A 358 14.33 0.91 -16.07
C ILE A 358 13.62 2.19 -16.49
N VAL A 359 13.60 3.19 -15.61
CA VAL A 359 12.91 4.48 -15.85
C VAL A 359 13.51 5.21 -17.04
N ALA A 360 14.84 5.28 -17.15
CA ALA A 360 15.51 5.93 -18.28
C ALA A 360 15.27 5.22 -19.61
N LYS A 361 15.26 3.87 -19.61
CA LYS A 361 14.95 3.09 -20.82
C LYS A 361 13.49 3.28 -21.22
N ALA A 362 12.56 3.24 -20.26
CA ALA A 362 11.15 3.50 -20.49
C ALA A 362 10.90 4.90 -21.06
N GLY A 363 11.57 5.92 -20.52
CA GLY A 363 11.47 7.30 -21.00
C GLY A 363 11.92 7.47 -22.45
N ARG A 364 13.04 6.84 -22.86
CA ARG A 364 13.49 6.86 -24.26
C ARG A 364 12.47 6.24 -25.21
N ILE A 365 11.92 5.08 -24.84
CA ILE A 365 10.91 4.38 -25.65
C ILE A 365 9.63 5.22 -25.74
N PHE A 366 9.25 5.87 -24.65
CA PHE A 366 8.08 6.74 -24.58
C PHE A 366 8.21 7.96 -25.50
N ASP A 367 9.35 8.67 -25.45
CA ASP A 367 9.62 9.83 -26.30
C ASP A 367 9.72 9.50 -27.79
N GLU A 368 10.30 8.34 -28.13
CA GLU A 368 10.35 7.87 -29.52
C GLU A 368 8.95 7.48 -30.04
N GLY A 369 7.98 7.21 -29.16
CA GLY A 369 6.64 6.71 -29.48
C GLY A 369 6.62 5.30 -30.08
N LYS A 370 7.78 4.74 -30.41
CA LYS A 370 7.94 3.41 -30.99
C LYS A 370 7.70 2.37 -29.91
N TYR A 371 6.85 1.39 -30.19
CA TYR A 371 6.58 0.24 -29.33
C TYR A 371 5.85 0.51 -28.00
N VAL A 372 5.46 1.76 -27.70
CA VAL A 372 4.69 2.11 -26.48
C VAL A 372 3.45 1.22 -26.34
N GLU A 373 2.67 1.06 -27.41
CA GLU A 373 1.48 0.21 -27.39
C GLU A 373 1.80 -1.29 -27.30
N ASP A 374 2.91 -1.74 -27.91
CA ASP A 374 3.31 -3.15 -27.82
C ASP A 374 3.72 -3.47 -26.35
N LEU A 375 4.38 -2.54 -25.66
CA LEU A 375 4.74 -2.68 -24.24
C LEU A 375 3.52 -2.60 -23.31
N ARG A 376 2.59 -1.66 -23.57
CA ARG A 376 1.35 -1.54 -22.80
C ARG A 376 0.54 -2.83 -22.87
N LEU A 377 0.28 -3.34 -24.08
CA LEU A 377 -0.42 -4.61 -24.29
C LEU A 377 0.30 -5.77 -23.62
N LEU A 378 1.64 -5.79 -23.63
CA LEU A 378 2.42 -6.85 -22.99
C LEU A 378 2.27 -6.80 -21.47
N SER A 379 2.35 -5.62 -20.86
CA SER A 379 2.14 -5.48 -19.41
C SER A 379 0.73 -5.84 -18.98
N GLU A 380 -0.30 -5.48 -19.78
CA GLU A 380 -1.69 -5.86 -19.49
C GLU A 380 -1.88 -7.37 -19.63
N SER A 381 -1.31 -7.97 -20.67
CA SER A 381 -1.33 -9.42 -20.87
C SER A 381 -0.70 -10.16 -19.69
N PHE A 382 0.41 -9.65 -19.17
CA PHE A 382 1.07 -10.22 -17.98
C PHE A 382 0.21 -10.10 -16.72
N THR A 383 -0.42 -8.94 -16.49
CA THR A 383 -1.38 -8.76 -15.38
C THR A 383 -2.51 -9.77 -15.46
N HIS A 384 -3.16 -9.90 -16.62
CA HIS A 384 -4.23 -10.86 -16.81
C HIS A 384 -3.75 -12.31 -16.61
N PHE A 385 -2.54 -12.64 -17.05
CA PHE A 385 -1.97 -13.97 -16.80
C PHE A 385 -1.79 -14.23 -15.30
N ASN A 386 -1.24 -13.26 -14.56
CA ASN A 386 -1.02 -13.36 -13.12
C ASN A 386 -2.33 -13.46 -12.33
N ASP A 387 -3.39 -12.82 -12.81
CA ASP A 387 -4.73 -12.84 -12.21
C ASP A 387 -5.55 -14.08 -12.64
N ALA A 388 -4.93 -15.05 -13.33
CA ALA A 388 -5.56 -16.26 -13.90
C ALA A 388 -6.66 -15.98 -14.95
N GLU A 389 -6.65 -14.79 -15.56
CA GLU A 389 -7.51 -14.39 -16.67
C GLU A 389 -6.85 -14.76 -18.01
N TYR A 390 -6.75 -16.07 -18.26
CA TYR A 390 -5.97 -16.62 -19.39
C TYR A 390 -6.48 -16.19 -20.77
N ALA A 391 -7.79 -16.06 -20.95
CA ALA A 391 -8.36 -15.65 -22.24
C ALA A 391 -8.01 -14.18 -22.60
N PRO A 392 -8.23 -13.18 -21.71
CA PRO A 392 -7.73 -11.81 -21.93
C PRO A 392 -6.23 -11.74 -22.18
N SER A 393 -5.42 -12.43 -21.37
CA SER A 393 -3.96 -12.49 -21.56
C SER A 393 -3.59 -12.99 -22.97
N PHE A 394 -4.21 -14.09 -23.39
CA PHE A 394 -3.98 -14.67 -24.70
C PHE A 394 -4.35 -13.74 -25.85
N VAL A 395 -5.50 -13.04 -25.77
CA VAL A 395 -5.96 -12.11 -26.81
C VAL A 395 -5.04 -10.90 -26.93
N MET A 396 -4.56 -10.36 -25.81
CA MET A 396 -3.62 -9.23 -25.81
C MET A 396 -2.24 -9.65 -26.36
N SER A 397 -1.75 -10.82 -25.96
CA SER A 397 -0.51 -11.41 -26.51
C SER A 397 -0.62 -11.64 -28.01
N TRP A 398 -1.73 -12.24 -28.48
CA TRP A 398 -1.97 -12.47 -29.90
C TRP A 398 -2.00 -11.15 -30.68
N SER A 399 -2.59 -10.11 -30.13
CA SER A 399 -2.65 -8.79 -30.75
C SER A 399 -1.25 -8.20 -31.02
N ILE A 400 -0.27 -8.50 -30.17
CA ILE A 400 1.15 -8.12 -30.38
C ILE A 400 1.77 -8.92 -31.52
N ILE A 401 1.50 -10.23 -31.58
CA ILE A 401 1.97 -11.14 -32.64
C ILE A 401 1.39 -10.71 -33.99
N GLU A 402 0.08 -10.46 -34.06
CA GLU A 402 -0.61 -10.01 -35.27
C GLU A 402 -0.05 -8.67 -35.77
N ARG A 403 0.14 -7.69 -34.89
CA ARG A 403 0.81 -6.42 -35.23
C ARG A 403 2.24 -6.62 -35.72
N HIS A 404 2.94 -7.64 -35.24
CA HIS A 404 4.29 -7.96 -35.73
C HIS A 404 4.24 -8.51 -37.15
N ILE A 405 3.36 -9.47 -37.42
CA ILE A 405 3.12 -10.06 -38.74
C ILE A 405 2.75 -8.95 -39.75
N SER A 406 1.79 -8.09 -39.41
CA SER A 406 1.38 -6.98 -40.29
C SER A 406 2.52 -5.99 -40.56
N LYS A 407 3.42 -5.75 -39.59
CA LYS A 407 4.60 -4.89 -39.79
C LYS A 407 5.63 -5.52 -40.73
N LEU A 408 5.87 -6.84 -40.62
CA LEU A 408 6.74 -7.56 -41.55
C LEU A 408 6.18 -7.50 -42.97
N TRP A 409 4.88 -7.74 -43.11
CA TRP A 409 4.20 -7.63 -44.40
C TRP A 409 4.27 -6.21 -44.99
N LYS A 410 3.96 -5.19 -44.18
CA LYS A 410 4.04 -3.80 -44.62
C LYS A 410 5.43 -3.45 -45.15
N LYS A 411 6.48 -3.83 -44.42
CA LYS A 411 7.86 -3.64 -44.86
C LYS A 411 8.10 -4.24 -46.26
N LYS A 412 7.54 -5.42 -46.55
CA LYS A 412 7.64 -6.06 -47.87
C LYS A 412 6.87 -5.35 -48.97
N VAL A 413 5.68 -4.85 -48.67
CA VAL A 413 4.92 -4.05 -49.64
C VAL A 413 5.67 -2.76 -49.95
N ASP A 414 6.21 -2.09 -48.94
CA ASP A 414 6.96 -0.84 -49.06
C ASP A 414 8.26 -1.02 -49.89
N GLU A 415 8.87 -2.22 -49.91
CA GLU A 415 10.05 -2.56 -50.72
C GLU A 415 9.78 -2.69 -52.23
N LYS A 416 8.51 -2.69 -52.68
CA LYS A 416 8.13 -3.01 -54.07
C LYS A 416 7.81 -1.82 -54.98
N ASP A 417 7.97 -0.58 -54.50
CA ASP A 417 7.71 0.66 -55.24
C ASP A 417 6.37 0.62 -56.02
N LEU A 418 5.30 0.33 -55.29
CA LEU A 418 3.95 0.20 -55.84
C LEU A 418 3.20 1.53 -55.75
N ASP A 419 2.21 1.73 -56.62
CA ASP A 419 1.29 2.86 -56.51
C ASP A 419 0.46 2.79 -55.20
N GLU A 420 -0.08 3.94 -54.78
CA GLU A 420 -0.81 4.09 -53.52
C GLU A 420 -2.05 3.20 -53.45
N ASP A 421 -2.81 3.07 -54.54
CA ASP A 421 -4.02 2.25 -54.59
C ASP A 421 -3.68 0.77 -54.40
N ARG A 422 -2.62 0.30 -55.08
CA ARG A 422 -2.15 -1.07 -54.94
C ARG A 422 -1.60 -1.33 -53.55
N THR A 423 -0.84 -0.40 -52.99
CA THR A 423 -0.31 -0.47 -51.62
C THR A 423 -1.44 -0.59 -50.61
N ASN A 424 -2.44 0.29 -50.67
CA ASN A 424 -3.61 0.25 -49.79
C ASN A 424 -4.39 -1.05 -49.92
N LYS A 425 -4.54 -1.58 -51.15
CA LYS A 425 -5.18 -2.89 -51.39
C LYS A 425 -4.42 -4.06 -50.78
N LEU A 426 -3.08 -4.01 -50.72
CA LEU A 426 -2.25 -5.05 -50.13
C LEU A 426 -2.13 -4.94 -48.60
N LEU A 427 -2.36 -3.76 -48.04
CA LEU A 427 -2.37 -3.52 -46.59
C LEU A 427 -3.77 -3.63 -45.94
N ASP A 428 -4.82 -3.79 -46.73
CA ASP A 428 -6.20 -3.97 -46.24
C ASP A 428 -6.35 -5.28 -45.45
N THR A 429 -6.52 -5.14 -44.13
CA THR A 429 -6.66 -6.25 -43.18
C THR A 429 -7.93 -7.08 -43.38
N ASN A 430 -8.94 -6.55 -44.08
CA ASN A 430 -10.15 -7.33 -44.42
C ASN A 430 -9.89 -8.32 -45.55
N ARG A 431 -8.88 -8.06 -46.38
CA ARG A 431 -8.47 -8.93 -47.49
C ARG A 431 -7.35 -9.87 -47.08
N TRP A 432 -6.38 -9.35 -46.32
CA TRP A 432 -5.20 -10.09 -45.89
C TRP A 432 -5.33 -10.45 -44.40
N SER A 433 -5.95 -11.60 -44.14
CA SER A 433 -5.99 -12.16 -42.79
C SER A 433 -4.59 -12.56 -42.33
N ALA A 434 -4.39 -12.63 -41.01
CA ALA A 434 -3.13 -13.11 -40.42
C ALA A 434 -2.72 -14.50 -40.94
N ASP A 435 -3.70 -15.34 -41.32
CA ASP A 435 -3.44 -16.64 -41.94
C ASP A 435 -2.67 -16.52 -43.25
N TYR A 436 -3.22 -15.76 -44.21
CA TYR A 436 -2.57 -15.54 -45.50
C TYR A 436 -1.23 -14.82 -45.36
N LEU A 437 -1.13 -13.88 -44.42
CA LEU A 437 0.13 -13.19 -44.16
C LEU A 437 1.21 -14.15 -43.65
N LEU A 438 0.88 -15.09 -42.77
CA LEU A 438 1.82 -16.09 -42.28
C LEU A 438 2.32 -17.00 -43.40
N GLU A 439 1.42 -17.52 -44.24
CA GLU A 439 1.77 -18.33 -45.41
C GLU A 439 2.74 -17.59 -46.34
N VAL A 440 2.40 -16.35 -46.72
CA VAL A 440 3.23 -15.56 -47.64
C VAL A 440 4.57 -15.21 -47.01
N LEU A 441 4.61 -14.82 -45.73
CA LEU A 441 5.87 -14.49 -45.07
C LEU A 441 6.78 -15.73 -44.93
N ASN A 442 6.23 -16.91 -44.66
CA ASN A 442 7.01 -18.15 -44.60
C ASN A 442 7.56 -18.55 -45.98
N LEU A 443 6.72 -18.52 -47.02
CA LEU A 443 7.13 -18.82 -48.40
C LEU A 443 8.22 -17.89 -48.93
N ASN A 444 8.34 -16.68 -48.37
CA ASN A 444 9.40 -15.72 -48.72
C ASN A 444 10.56 -15.70 -47.71
N GLU A 445 10.63 -16.68 -46.79
CA GLU A 445 11.69 -16.84 -45.77
C GLU A 445 11.85 -15.62 -44.83
N GLU A 446 10.79 -14.83 -44.64
CA GLU A 446 10.80 -13.66 -43.75
C GLU A 446 10.53 -14.02 -42.28
N ILE A 447 9.90 -15.16 -42.06
CA ILE A 447 9.79 -15.81 -40.77
C ILE A 447 10.36 -17.22 -40.91
N SER A 448 10.97 -17.73 -39.83
CA SER A 448 11.46 -19.11 -39.81
C SER A 448 10.29 -20.10 -39.73
N GLU A 449 10.51 -21.34 -40.17
CA GLU A 449 9.51 -22.41 -40.04
C GLU A 449 9.03 -22.59 -38.59
N ASP A 450 9.94 -22.48 -37.62
CA ASP A 450 9.60 -22.54 -36.18
C ASP A 450 8.69 -21.36 -35.75
N ASP A 451 9.03 -20.13 -36.14
CA ASP A 451 8.16 -18.97 -35.87
C ASP A 451 6.80 -19.14 -36.56
N TYR A 452 6.75 -19.64 -37.80
CA TYR A 452 5.52 -19.92 -38.53
C TYR A 452 4.63 -20.93 -37.78
N ASP A 453 5.18 -22.08 -37.40
CA ASP A 453 4.44 -23.14 -36.68
C ASP A 453 3.88 -22.62 -35.36
N ARG A 454 4.71 -21.90 -34.58
CA ARG A 454 4.31 -21.27 -33.31
C ARG A 454 3.18 -20.27 -33.52
N TYR A 455 3.29 -19.38 -34.52
CA TYR A 455 2.27 -18.36 -34.79
C TYR A 455 0.98 -19.00 -35.30
N MET A 456 1.07 -20.03 -36.13
CA MET A 456 -0.07 -20.74 -36.71
C MET A 456 -0.84 -21.55 -35.65
N GLU A 457 -0.13 -22.15 -34.69
CA GLU A 457 -0.73 -22.79 -33.52
C GLU A 457 -1.56 -21.78 -32.70
N MET A 458 -0.98 -20.63 -32.36
CA MET A 458 -1.68 -19.59 -31.59
C MET A 458 -2.88 -19.02 -32.35
N LYS A 459 -2.73 -18.74 -33.65
CA LYS A 459 -3.84 -18.32 -34.53
C LYS A 459 -5.00 -19.33 -34.48
N SER A 460 -4.68 -20.62 -34.58
CA SER A 460 -5.67 -21.69 -34.54
C SER A 460 -6.41 -21.75 -33.20
N LYS A 461 -5.70 -21.56 -32.08
CA LYS A 461 -6.31 -21.45 -30.74
C LYS A 461 -7.22 -20.22 -30.63
N ARG A 462 -6.75 -19.04 -31.08
CA ARG A 462 -7.54 -17.80 -31.16
C ARG A 462 -8.85 -18.00 -31.90
N ASN A 463 -8.79 -18.62 -33.09
CA ASN A 463 -9.97 -18.85 -33.92
C ASN A 463 -10.95 -19.82 -33.27
N ARG A 464 -10.46 -20.86 -32.58
CA ARG A 464 -11.33 -21.77 -31.81
C ARG A 464 -11.98 -21.08 -30.62
N PHE A 465 -11.26 -20.21 -29.91
CA PHE A 465 -11.82 -19.44 -28.81
C PHE A 465 -12.91 -18.47 -29.31
N ILE A 466 -12.58 -17.62 -30.29
CA ILE A 466 -13.49 -16.55 -30.74
C ILE A 466 -14.69 -17.09 -31.51
N HIS A 467 -14.50 -18.08 -32.39
CA HIS A 467 -15.59 -18.57 -33.25
C HIS A 467 -16.33 -19.79 -32.69
N ARG A 468 -15.73 -20.52 -31.73
CA ARG A 468 -16.33 -21.76 -31.19
C ARG A 468 -16.47 -21.76 -29.67
N GLY A 469 -16.12 -20.67 -28.99
CA GLY A 469 -16.20 -20.55 -27.53
C GLY A 469 -15.27 -21.52 -26.78
N LYS A 470 -14.24 -22.08 -27.42
CA LYS A 470 -13.31 -22.99 -26.73
C LYS A 470 -12.48 -22.22 -25.69
N GLN A 471 -12.44 -22.71 -24.45
CA GLN A 471 -11.65 -22.10 -23.39
C GLN A 471 -10.15 -22.06 -23.72
N ILE A 472 -9.49 -20.96 -23.34
CA ILE A 472 -8.03 -20.84 -23.31
C ILE A 472 -7.55 -21.31 -21.93
N VAL A 473 -6.65 -22.29 -21.90
CA VAL A 473 -6.04 -22.79 -20.67
C VAL A 473 -4.76 -22.01 -20.33
N ARG A 474 -4.21 -22.22 -19.12
CA ARG A 474 -3.00 -21.53 -18.65
C ARG A 474 -1.83 -21.69 -19.60
N GLU A 475 -1.57 -22.91 -20.07
CA GLU A 475 -0.44 -23.25 -20.94
C GLU A 475 -0.54 -22.56 -22.31
N ASP A 476 -1.77 -22.37 -22.81
CA ASP A 476 -2.02 -21.66 -24.06
C ASP A 476 -1.69 -20.17 -23.91
N ALA A 477 -2.16 -19.55 -22.82
CA ALA A 477 -1.89 -18.15 -22.51
C ALA A 477 -0.40 -17.88 -22.27
N GLU A 478 0.26 -18.75 -21.51
CA GLU A 478 1.70 -18.65 -21.21
C GLU A 478 2.55 -18.73 -22.47
N ARG A 479 2.29 -19.72 -23.35
CA ARG A 479 3.00 -19.84 -24.63
C ARG A 479 2.80 -18.60 -25.51
N CYS A 480 1.56 -18.14 -25.63
CA CYS A 480 1.24 -16.95 -26.43
C CYS A 480 1.93 -15.69 -25.86
N PHE A 481 1.91 -15.53 -24.54
CA PHE A 481 2.59 -14.45 -23.84
C PHE A 481 4.11 -14.49 -24.06
N ASN A 482 4.74 -15.66 -23.96
CA ASN A 482 6.18 -15.79 -24.17
C ASN A 482 6.60 -15.44 -25.61
N ILE A 483 5.82 -15.87 -26.61
CA ILE A 483 6.04 -15.46 -28.01
C ILE A 483 5.94 -13.92 -28.14
N ALA A 484 4.89 -13.32 -27.59
CA ALA A 484 4.71 -11.87 -27.62
C ALA A 484 5.85 -11.12 -26.91
N LYS A 485 6.30 -11.64 -25.76
CA LYS A 485 7.44 -11.12 -24.98
C LYS A 485 8.72 -11.18 -25.80
N GLU A 486 9.03 -12.30 -26.46
CA GLU A 486 10.20 -12.44 -27.34
C GLU A 486 10.20 -11.39 -28.46
N ILE A 487 9.07 -11.20 -29.13
CA ILE A 487 8.91 -10.20 -30.19
C ILE A 487 9.21 -8.79 -29.65
N VAL A 488 8.63 -8.44 -28.49
CA VAL A 488 8.84 -7.12 -27.87
C VAL A 488 10.28 -6.95 -27.40
N VAL A 489 10.90 -7.98 -26.82
CA VAL A 489 12.32 -7.96 -26.42
C VAL A 489 13.22 -7.75 -27.63
N ARG A 490 12.98 -8.43 -28.76
CA ARG A 490 13.73 -8.24 -30.02
C ARG A 490 13.62 -6.78 -30.50
N LYS A 491 12.40 -6.23 -30.53
CA LYS A 491 12.12 -4.83 -30.94
C LYS A 491 12.81 -3.82 -30.03
N VAL A 492 12.59 -3.92 -28.71
CA VAL A 492 13.13 -2.98 -27.71
C VAL A 492 14.63 -3.16 -27.50
N GLY A 493 15.16 -4.38 -27.61
CA GLY A 493 16.58 -4.70 -27.49
C GLY A 493 17.41 -4.20 -28.68
N SER A 494 16.82 -4.13 -29.87
CA SER A 494 17.47 -3.57 -31.06
C SER A 494 17.94 -2.11 -30.89
N LEU A 495 17.36 -1.37 -29.95
CA LEU A 495 17.77 0.00 -29.58
C LEU A 495 19.13 0.05 -28.86
N ASN A 496 19.67 -1.10 -28.41
CA ASN A 496 20.90 -1.20 -27.62
C ASN A 496 22.06 -1.91 -28.34
N ARG A 497 22.03 -2.07 -29.68
CA ARG A 497 23.08 -2.79 -30.44
C ARG A 497 24.52 -2.25 -30.27
N ASN A 498 24.72 -1.11 -29.60
CA ASN A 498 26.05 -0.64 -29.22
C ASN A 498 26.61 -1.22 -27.90
N LYS A 499 25.86 -2.03 -27.13
CA LYS A 499 26.36 -2.75 -25.94
C LYS A 499 25.57 -4.05 -25.69
N ILE A 500 25.88 -5.11 -26.44
CA ILE A 500 25.28 -6.44 -26.28
C ILE A 500 26.29 -7.37 -25.60
N SER A 501 26.32 -7.36 -24.27
CA SER A 501 26.89 -8.45 -23.46
C SER A 501 25.90 -8.92 -22.39
N ASP A 502 25.03 -8.04 -21.90
CA ASP A 502 24.27 -8.29 -20.68
C ASP A 502 22.89 -8.96 -20.90
N PHE A 503 22.40 -9.03 -22.14
CA PHE A 503 21.04 -9.52 -22.42
C PHE A 503 20.94 -11.03 -22.64
N ALA A 504 22.03 -11.69 -23.09
CA ALA A 504 22.03 -13.13 -23.38
C ALA A 504 21.83 -13.98 -22.11
N ALA A 505 22.34 -13.52 -20.95
CA ALA A 505 22.22 -14.23 -19.68
C ALA A 505 20.79 -14.24 -19.10
N LEU A 506 19.90 -13.38 -19.58
CA LEU A 506 18.52 -13.24 -19.10
C LEU A 506 17.54 -14.19 -19.80
N ILE A 507 17.88 -14.66 -21.00
CA ILE A 507 17.05 -15.61 -21.77
C ILE A 507 17.32 -17.05 -21.32
N THR A 508 18.49 -17.35 -20.74
CA THR A 508 18.87 -18.72 -20.34
C THR A 508 18.44 -19.11 -18.92
N ARG A 509 17.76 -18.22 -18.18
CA ARG A 509 17.36 -18.44 -16.77
C ARG A 509 15.85 -18.35 -16.51
N ALA A 510 15.04 -18.18 -17.55
CA ALA A 510 13.59 -18.36 -17.53
C ALA A 510 13.27 -19.63 -18.33
#